data_AF-A0A2D8LBH7-F1
#
_entry.id   AF-A0A2D8LBH7-F1
#
_cell.length_a   1.000
_cell.length_b   1.000
_cell.length_c   1.000
_cell.angle_alpha   90.00
_cell.angle_beta   90.00
_cell.angle_gamma   90.00
#
_symmetry.space_group_name_H-M   'P 1'
#
loop_
_entity.id
_entity.type
_entity.pdbx_description
1 polymer ?
#
loop_
_entity_poly.entity_id
_entity_poly.type
_entity_poly.pdbx_seq_one_letter_code
_entity_poly.pdbx_strand_id
1 'polypeptide(L)'
;MRLPELEALLDHAYLRVLGGFHPGPDDGTPEGCKTLLLLGPDEPRFWPHFIQTPEYRDDAPNAMDRWSLRVVEECAKRIGAQALFPFGGPPYLPFYSWALKTGRAHVSPIRFLVHDRAGLFLSFRGDLALSERIPLPSPESTPCATCAGQPCATACPVRALTPQGYDVAACKAYIRSDAGRDCRENGCLARRACPVSKTAGRLSAQSAYHMQYFIKGSP
;
A
#
# COMPACT_ATOMS: atom_id res chain seq x y z
N MET A 1 -8.28 23.53 3.41
CA MET A 1 -8.77 22.38 4.24
C MET A 1 -7.65 21.85 5.13
N ARG A 2 -7.93 21.27 6.31
CA ARG A 2 -6.91 20.68 7.20
C ARG A 2 -6.91 19.15 7.14
N LEU A 3 -5.78 18.52 7.51
CA LEU A 3 -5.63 17.07 7.47
C LEU A 3 -6.74 16.28 8.22
N PRO A 4 -7.19 16.66 9.43
CA PRO A 4 -8.26 15.93 10.12
C PRO A 4 -9.60 15.96 9.39
N GLU A 5 -9.90 17.04 8.64
CA GLU A 5 -11.13 17.14 7.83
C GLU A 5 -11.06 16.18 6.63
N LEU A 6 -9.88 16.05 6.02
CA LEU A 6 -9.62 15.09 4.96
C LEU A 6 -9.68 13.64 5.47
N GLU A 7 -9.12 13.37 6.64
CA GLU A 7 -9.17 12.05 7.27
C GLU A 7 -10.62 11.65 7.60
N ALA A 8 -11.46 12.58 8.06
CA ALA A 8 -12.88 12.31 8.29
C ALA A 8 -13.63 11.97 6.99
N LEU A 9 -13.34 12.66 5.88
CA LEU A 9 -13.91 12.32 4.57
C LEU A 9 -13.49 10.91 4.13
N LEU A 10 -12.22 10.56 4.31
CA LEU A 10 -11.64 9.27 3.91
C LEU A 10 -12.11 8.11 4.78
N ASP A 11 -12.39 8.37 6.06
CA ASP A 11 -12.91 7.36 7.00
C ASP A 11 -14.20 6.72 6.48
N HIS A 12 -15.13 7.54 5.98
CA HIS A 12 -16.38 7.08 5.36
C HIS A 12 -16.16 6.29 4.06
N ALA A 13 -15.00 6.46 3.44
CA ALA A 13 -14.59 5.75 2.23
C ALA A 13 -13.76 4.48 2.53
N TYR A 14 -13.59 4.11 3.80
CA TYR A 14 -12.73 2.99 4.23
C TYR A 14 -11.27 3.13 3.78
N LEU A 15 -10.84 4.38 3.64
CA LEU A 15 -9.50 4.80 3.28
C LEU A 15 -8.85 5.55 4.44
N ARG A 16 -7.53 5.60 4.43
CA ARG A 16 -6.74 6.38 5.37
C ARG A 16 -5.56 7.05 4.69
N VAL A 17 -5.09 8.14 5.29
CA VAL A 17 -3.83 8.76 4.90
C VAL A 17 -2.65 7.92 5.40
N LEU A 18 -1.85 7.41 4.46
CA LEU A 18 -0.58 6.71 4.70
C LEU A 18 0.60 7.69 4.76
N GLY A 19 0.38 8.96 4.44
CA GLY A 19 1.39 10.00 4.53
C GLY A 19 1.12 11.09 3.53
N GLY A 20 1.84 12.19 3.66
CA GLY A 20 1.81 13.24 2.67
C GLY A 20 3.16 13.92 2.58
N PHE A 21 3.37 14.64 1.49
CA PHE A 21 4.53 15.52 1.34
C PHE A 21 4.16 16.72 0.45
N HIS A 22 5.03 17.73 0.48
CA HIS A 22 4.92 18.89 -0.41
C HIS A 22 5.85 18.65 -1.61
N PRO A 23 5.32 18.36 -2.81
CA PRO A 23 6.14 18.02 -3.97
C PRO A 23 6.92 19.24 -4.48
N GLY A 24 8.11 18.96 -5.03
CA GLY A 24 8.90 19.91 -5.82
C GLY A 24 8.77 19.64 -7.32
N PRO A 25 9.47 20.43 -8.17
CA PRO A 25 9.38 20.32 -9.63
C PRO A 25 9.73 18.94 -10.19
N ASP A 26 10.64 18.21 -9.55
CA ASP A 26 11.15 16.92 -10.03
C ASP A 26 10.34 15.70 -9.55
N ASP A 27 9.22 15.93 -8.84
CA ASP A 27 8.43 14.84 -8.24
C ASP A 27 7.43 14.19 -9.18
N GLY A 28 7.24 14.72 -10.39
CA GLY A 28 6.32 14.12 -11.38
C GLY A 28 4.84 14.14 -10.94
N THR A 29 4.47 15.03 -10.02
CA THR A 29 3.07 15.30 -9.66
C THR A 29 2.42 16.24 -10.68
N PRO A 30 1.07 16.28 -10.78
CA PRO A 30 0.37 17.24 -11.63
C PRO A 30 0.76 18.69 -11.34
N GLU A 31 0.66 19.53 -12.37
CA GLU A 31 0.91 20.96 -12.26
C GLU A 31 0.03 21.59 -11.18
N GLY A 32 0.61 22.47 -10.35
CA GLY A 32 -0.09 23.14 -9.27
C GLY A 32 -0.31 22.29 -8.01
N CYS A 33 0.11 21.02 -7.99
CA CYS A 33 0.09 20.20 -6.78
C CYS A 33 1.02 20.78 -5.70
N LYS A 34 0.47 21.15 -4.55
CA LYS A 34 1.22 21.70 -3.39
C LYS A 34 1.26 20.76 -2.20
N THR A 35 0.35 19.78 -2.14
CA THR A 35 0.39 18.67 -1.18
C THR A 35 -0.08 17.41 -1.88
N LEU A 36 0.69 16.34 -1.81
CA LEU A 36 0.26 15.01 -2.23
C LEU A 36 -0.01 14.16 -0.99
N LEU A 37 -1.21 13.56 -0.91
CA LEU A 37 -1.60 12.64 0.16
C LEU A 37 -1.72 11.23 -0.38
N LEU A 38 -0.97 10.30 0.20
CA LEU A 38 -0.98 8.90 -0.19
C LEU A 38 -2.05 8.14 0.57
N LEU A 39 -2.92 7.42 -0.14
CA LEU A 39 -4.06 6.73 0.49
C LEU A 39 -3.90 5.22 0.44
N GLY A 40 -4.34 4.58 1.51
CA GLY A 40 -4.39 3.13 1.63
C GLY A 40 -5.69 2.65 2.25
N PRO A 41 -5.88 1.32 2.32
CA PRO A 41 -7.02 0.74 2.99
C PRO A 41 -6.98 1.09 4.49
N ASP A 42 -8.14 1.41 5.07
CA ASP A 42 -8.24 1.50 6.52
C ASP A 42 -8.47 0.12 7.16
N GLU A 43 -7.38 -0.51 7.55
CA GLU A 43 -7.39 -1.83 8.17
C GLU A 43 -7.81 -1.75 9.65
N PRO A 44 -8.60 -2.72 10.16
CA PRO A 44 -9.12 -3.92 9.48
C PRO A 44 -10.46 -3.70 8.74
N ARG A 45 -11.02 -2.48 8.77
CA ARG A 45 -12.40 -2.19 8.30
C ARG A 45 -12.56 -2.32 6.79
N PHE A 46 -11.48 -2.08 6.04
CA PHE A 46 -11.48 -2.07 4.58
C PHE A 46 -11.95 -3.40 3.99
N TRP A 47 -11.37 -4.53 4.40
CA TRP A 47 -11.65 -5.80 3.74
C TRP A 47 -13.11 -6.27 3.88
N PRO A 48 -13.73 -6.27 5.08
CA PRO A 48 -15.15 -6.60 5.23
C PRO A 48 -16.08 -5.70 4.42
N HIS A 49 -15.71 -4.43 4.21
CA HIS A 49 -16.45 -3.53 3.34
C HIS A 49 -16.24 -3.86 1.86
N PHE A 50 -14.99 -3.99 1.43
CA PHE A 50 -14.62 -4.20 0.03
C PHE A 50 -15.32 -5.43 -0.59
N ILE A 51 -15.38 -6.54 0.14
CA ILE A 51 -16.04 -7.77 -0.38
C ILE A 51 -17.58 -7.63 -0.55
N GLN A 52 -18.17 -6.55 -0.05
CA GLN A 52 -19.58 -6.23 -0.23
C GLN A 52 -19.84 -5.28 -1.39
N THR A 53 -18.79 -4.72 -1.98
CA THR A 53 -18.90 -3.73 -3.07
C THR A 53 -19.35 -4.39 -4.38
N PRO A 54 -20.04 -3.63 -5.26
CA PRO A 54 -20.43 -4.14 -6.57
C PRO A 54 -19.24 -4.69 -7.37
N GLU A 55 -18.09 -4.00 -7.31
CA GLU A 55 -16.90 -4.38 -8.07
C GLU A 55 -16.31 -5.73 -7.64
N TYR A 56 -16.47 -6.10 -6.37
CA TYR A 56 -16.04 -7.41 -5.90
C TYR A 56 -17.00 -8.53 -6.33
N ARG A 57 -18.28 -8.22 -6.48
CA ARG A 57 -19.37 -9.20 -6.67
C ARG A 57 -19.74 -9.47 -8.13
N ASP A 58 -19.19 -8.70 -9.07
CA ASP A 58 -19.52 -8.78 -10.48
C ASP A 58 -18.58 -9.70 -11.29
N ASP A 59 -17.63 -10.37 -10.63
CA ASP A 59 -16.60 -11.26 -11.20
C ASP A 59 -15.71 -10.63 -12.29
N ALA A 60 -15.80 -9.31 -12.52
CA ALA A 60 -15.02 -8.65 -13.54
C ALA A 60 -13.56 -8.43 -13.07
N PRO A 61 -12.57 -8.41 -13.99
CA PRO A 61 -11.16 -8.25 -13.63
C PRO A 61 -10.85 -6.93 -12.91
N ASN A 62 -9.84 -6.96 -12.03
CA ASN A 62 -9.32 -5.77 -11.33
C ASN A 62 -10.35 -5.08 -10.42
N ALA A 63 -11.22 -5.84 -9.76
CA ALA A 63 -12.24 -5.35 -8.83
C ALA A 63 -11.75 -4.24 -7.88
N MET A 64 -10.58 -4.44 -7.26
CA MET A 64 -10.02 -3.48 -6.30
C MET A 64 -9.54 -2.19 -6.96
N ASP A 65 -9.06 -2.24 -8.21
CA ASP A 65 -8.63 -1.06 -8.94
C ASP A 65 -9.84 -0.26 -9.43
N ARG A 66 -10.91 -0.94 -9.89
CA ARG A 66 -12.19 -0.29 -10.24
C ARG A 66 -12.83 0.38 -9.03
N TRP A 67 -12.83 -0.30 -7.88
CA TRP A 67 -13.28 0.28 -6.62
C TRP A 67 -12.45 1.52 -6.24
N SER A 68 -11.12 1.42 -6.35
CA SER A 68 -10.20 2.53 -6.12
C SER A 68 -10.51 3.74 -7.00
N LEU A 69 -10.71 3.53 -8.30
CA LEU A 69 -11.09 4.60 -9.24
C LEU A 69 -12.35 5.32 -8.75
N ARG A 70 -13.45 4.58 -8.56
CA ARG A 70 -14.73 5.19 -8.14
C ARG A 70 -14.60 5.96 -6.84
N VAL A 71 -14.02 5.34 -5.81
CA VAL A 71 -14.02 5.90 -4.46
C VAL A 71 -13.06 7.08 -4.33
N VAL A 72 -11.82 6.96 -4.83
CA VAL A 72 -10.83 8.03 -4.72
C VAL A 72 -11.19 9.21 -5.62
N GLU A 73 -11.73 8.98 -6.83
CA GLU A 73 -12.23 10.08 -7.67
C GLU A 73 -13.40 10.82 -7.03
N GLU A 74 -14.31 10.10 -6.36
CA GLU A 74 -15.41 10.74 -5.63
C GLU A 74 -14.89 11.61 -4.48
N CYS A 75 -13.94 11.11 -3.68
CA CYS A 75 -13.27 11.90 -2.66
C CYS A 75 -12.58 13.13 -3.25
N ALA A 76 -11.85 12.96 -4.36
CA ALA A 76 -11.13 14.04 -5.02
C ALA A 76 -12.08 15.15 -5.53
N LYS A 77 -13.18 14.76 -6.19
CA LYS A 77 -14.22 15.69 -6.67
C LYS A 77 -14.82 16.52 -5.54
N ARG A 78 -15.10 15.91 -4.38
CA ARG A 78 -15.71 16.61 -3.22
C ARG A 78 -14.82 17.72 -2.67
N ILE A 79 -13.51 17.62 -2.83
CA ILE A 79 -12.53 18.58 -2.26
C ILE A 79 -11.79 19.39 -3.33
N GLY A 80 -12.13 19.22 -4.61
CA GLY A 80 -11.43 19.87 -5.72
C GLY A 80 -9.97 19.42 -5.89
N ALA A 81 -9.67 18.17 -5.55
CA ALA A 81 -8.36 17.56 -5.76
C ALA A 81 -8.31 16.75 -7.06
N GLN A 82 -7.11 16.36 -7.46
CA GLN A 82 -6.90 15.36 -8.52
C GLN A 82 -6.58 14.00 -7.90
N ALA A 83 -7.27 12.95 -8.35
CA ALA A 83 -6.99 11.57 -7.98
C ALA A 83 -5.84 11.01 -8.84
N LEU A 84 -4.91 10.29 -8.21
CA LEU A 84 -3.79 9.61 -8.86
C LEU A 84 -3.78 8.13 -8.43
N PHE A 85 -3.29 7.22 -9.28
CA PHE A 85 -3.43 5.78 -9.04
C PHE A 85 -2.11 5.01 -9.22
N PRO A 86 -1.85 3.97 -8.38
CA PRO A 86 -0.64 3.14 -8.46
C PRO A 86 -0.71 2.08 -9.57
N PHE A 87 -1.76 2.12 -10.38
CA PHE A 87 -2.05 1.22 -11.48
C PHE A 87 -2.48 2.03 -12.71
N GLY A 88 -2.57 1.38 -13.86
CA GLY A 88 -2.88 2.02 -15.14
C GLY A 88 -1.83 1.68 -16.19
N GLY A 89 -1.77 2.51 -17.24
CA GLY A 89 -0.76 2.39 -18.30
C GLY A 89 0.44 3.31 -18.06
N PRO A 90 1.53 3.11 -18.82
CA PRO A 90 2.65 4.05 -18.83
C PRO A 90 2.22 5.46 -19.33
N PRO A 91 2.87 6.54 -18.84
CA PRO A 91 3.93 6.53 -17.83
C PRO A 91 3.38 6.23 -16.43
N TYR A 92 4.02 5.27 -15.73
CA TYR A 92 3.63 4.90 -14.37
C TYR A 92 4.02 6.00 -13.38
N LEU A 93 3.14 6.28 -12.43
CA LEU A 93 3.40 7.26 -11.38
C LEU A 93 4.37 6.70 -10.33
N PRO A 94 5.32 7.51 -9.81
CA PRO A 94 6.42 7.03 -8.96
C PRO A 94 6.02 6.86 -7.49
N PHE A 95 4.94 6.11 -7.22
CA PHE A 95 4.40 5.85 -5.87
C PHE A 95 5.44 5.38 -4.85
N TYR A 96 6.43 4.59 -5.29
CA TYR A 96 7.51 4.15 -4.41
C TYR A 96 8.33 5.34 -3.89
N SER A 97 8.74 6.24 -4.78
CA SER A 97 9.52 7.43 -4.44
C SER A 97 8.69 8.42 -3.62
N TRP A 98 7.41 8.59 -3.97
CA TRP A 98 6.47 9.41 -3.20
C TRP A 98 6.30 8.91 -1.76
N ALA A 99 6.17 7.60 -1.57
CA ALA A 99 6.07 7.00 -0.25
C ALA A 99 7.28 7.32 0.63
N LEU A 100 8.49 7.23 0.08
CA LEU A 100 9.72 7.60 0.80
C LEU A 100 9.73 9.08 1.21
N LYS A 101 9.24 9.98 0.35
CA LYS A 101 9.16 11.43 0.63
C LYS A 101 8.20 11.78 1.76
N THR A 102 7.20 10.94 2.04
CA THR A 102 6.35 11.15 3.21
C THR A 102 7.11 11.04 4.53
N GLY A 103 8.26 10.36 4.53
CA GLY A 103 9.01 10.05 5.74
C GLY A 103 8.30 9.06 6.68
N ARG A 104 7.19 8.46 6.25
CA ARG A 104 6.44 7.44 7.00
C ARG A 104 6.63 6.03 6.44
N ALA A 105 7.06 5.95 5.18
CA ALA A 105 7.48 4.71 4.54
C ALA A 105 8.99 4.74 4.29
N HIS A 106 9.65 3.60 4.52
CA HIS A 106 11.09 3.46 4.39
C HIS A 106 11.45 2.17 3.66
N VAL A 107 12.68 2.08 3.16
CA VAL A 107 13.21 0.83 2.60
C VAL A 107 13.50 -0.15 3.73
N SER A 108 12.89 -1.32 3.69
CA SER A 108 13.13 -2.40 4.66
C SER A 108 14.35 -3.25 4.28
N PRO A 109 14.83 -4.14 5.18
CA PRO A 109 15.92 -5.09 4.87
C PRO A 109 15.63 -6.02 3.67
N ILE A 110 14.36 -6.17 3.29
CA ILE A 110 13.92 -6.97 2.15
C ILE A 110 13.51 -6.11 0.93
N ARG A 111 13.96 -4.84 0.89
CA ARG A 111 13.71 -3.82 -0.15
C ARG A 111 12.27 -3.35 -0.36
N PHE A 112 11.29 -4.07 0.17
CA PHE A 112 9.91 -3.61 0.20
C PHE A 112 9.78 -2.39 1.11
N LEU A 113 8.78 -1.55 0.84
CA LEU A 113 8.44 -0.46 1.74
C LEU A 113 7.90 -1.01 3.06
N VAL A 114 8.44 -0.49 4.16
CA VAL A 114 7.88 -0.65 5.51
C VAL A 114 7.32 0.70 5.96
N HIS A 115 6.07 0.69 6.42
CA HIS A 115 5.39 1.88 6.93
C HIS A 115 5.33 1.85 8.46
N ASP A 116 5.40 3.02 9.10
CA ASP A 116 5.37 3.18 10.56
C ASP A 116 4.21 2.46 11.26
N ARG A 117 3.04 2.39 10.60
CA ARG A 117 1.81 1.77 11.14
C ARG A 117 1.31 0.57 10.35
N ALA A 118 1.60 0.51 9.06
CA ALA A 118 1.11 -0.57 8.18
C ALA A 118 2.16 -1.67 7.98
N GLY A 119 3.37 -1.46 8.50
CA GLY A 119 4.48 -2.37 8.36
C GLY A 119 4.78 -2.66 6.89
N LEU A 120 5.15 -3.91 6.62
CA LEU A 120 5.38 -4.41 5.28
C LEU A 120 4.06 -4.69 4.53
N PHE A 121 2.89 -4.58 5.18
CA PHE A 121 1.58 -4.71 4.53
C PHE A 121 1.07 -3.43 3.87
N LEU A 122 1.89 -2.38 3.80
CA LEU A 122 1.62 -1.17 3.05
C LEU A 122 1.10 -1.48 1.64
N SER A 123 -0.01 -0.84 1.27
CA SER A 123 -0.62 -0.93 -0.06
C SER A 123 -1.38 0.35 -0.36
N PHE A 124 -1.09 1.00 -1.47
CA PHE A 124 -1.77 2.22 -1.90
C PHE A 124 -3.04 1.90 -2.67
N ARG A 125 -4.10 2.70 -2.50
CA ARG A 125 -5.37 2.63 -3.25
C ARG A 125 -5.57 3.83 -4.19
N GLY A 126 -4.74 4.85 -4.06
CA GLY A 126 -4.74 6.08 -4.84
C GLY A 126 -4.18 7.22 -4.00
N ASP A 127 -3.95 8.38 -4.60
CA ASP A 127 -3.46 9.58 -3.93
C ASP A 127 -4.36 10.78 -4.27
N LEU A 128 -4.34 11.78 -3.40
CA LEU A 128 -5.00 13.07 -3.61
C LEU A 128 -3.95 14.16 -3.80
N ALA A 129 -3.87 14.71 -5.01
CA ALA A 129 -3.07 15.88 -5.33
C ALA A 129 -3.88 17.16 -5.06
N LEU A 130 -3.47 17.91 -4.04
CA LEU A 130 -4.12 19.14 -3.59
C LEU A 130 -3.41 20.36 -4.18
N SER A 131 -4.17 21.36 -4.62
CA SER A 131 -3.65 22.68 -5.03
C SER A 131 -3.29 23.57 -3.83
N GLU A 132 -3.69 23.17 -2.63
CA GLU A 132 -3.36 23.82 -1.36
C GLU A 132 -2.14 23.19 -0.70
N ARG A 133 -1.30 24.02 -0.08
CA ARG A 133 -0.23 23.56 0.81
C ARG A 133 -0.79 23.42 2.22
N ILE A 134 -1.03 22.20 2.69
CA ILE A 134 -1.58 21.96 4.02
C ILE A 134 -0.48 21.58 5.02
N PRO A 135 -0.63 21.89 6.32
CA PRO A 135 0.26 21.37 7.36
C PRO A 135 0.22 19.84 7.40
N LEU A 136 1.40 19.21 7.51
CA LEU A 136 1.56 17.77 7.62
C LEU A 136 2.29 17.43 8.92
N PRO A 137 2.02 16.27 9.53
CA PRO A 137 2.79 15.79 10.68
C PRO A 137 4.27 15.66 10.34
N SER A 138 5.13 15.87 11.32
CA SER A 138 6.56 15.59 11.17
C SER A 138 6.79 14.09 10.92
N PRO A 139 7.74 13.72 10.05
CA PRO A 139 8.14 12.33 9.86
C PRO A 139 8.54 11.64 11.16
N GLU A 140 8.25 10.34 11.26
CA GLU A 140 8.73 9.48 12.34
C GLU A 140 10.04 8.78 11.95
N SER A 141 10.76 8.25 12.94
CA SER A 141 11.92 7.40 12.67
C SER A 141 11.51 6.07 12.07
N THR A 142 12.33 5.50 11.18
CA THR A 142 12.02 4.18 10.59
C THR A 142 11.83 3.10 11.64
N PRO A 143 10.78 2.26 11.54
CA PRO A 143 10.57 1.15 12.46
C PRO A 143 11.68 0.09 12.39
N CYS A 144 12.50 0.10 11.33
CA CYS A 144 13.61 -0.84 11.18
C CYS A 144 14.84 -0.49 12.04
N ALA A 145 15.02 0.77 12.44
CA ALA A 145 16.22 1.21 13.18
C ALA A 145 16.35 0.50 14.53
N THR A 146 15.23 0.18 15.16
CA THR A 146 15.16 -0.47 16.48
C THR A 146 14.65 -1.91 16.39
N CYS A 147 14.47 -2.45 15.18
CA CYS A 147 13.90 -3.78 14.97
C CYS A 147 14.94 -4.89 15.21
N ALA A 148 14.98 -5.40 16.45
CA ALA A 148 15.87 -6.48 16.84
C ALA A 148 15.71 -7.71 15.93
N GLY A 149 16.84 -8.20 15.40
CA GLY A 149 16.92 -9.40 14.56
C GLY A 149 16.28 -9.29 13.17
N GLN A 150 15.60 -8.18 12.85
CA GLN A 150 14.99 -7.91 11.54
C GLN A 150 14.31 -9.14 10.91
N PRO A 151 13.33 -9.76 11.60
CA PRO A 151 12.86 -11.12 11.30
C PRO A 151 12.31 -11.32 9.87
N CYS A 152 11.90 -10.24 9.21
CA CYS A 152 11.50 -10.28 7.80
C CYS A 152 12.61 -10.75 6.84
N ALA A 153 13.89 -10.54 7.18
CA ALA A 153 15.03 -10.90 6.34
C ALA A 153 15.27 -12.41 6.26
N THR A 154 14.84 -13.17 7.27
CA THR A 154 15.11 -14.63 7.37
C THR A 154 13.84 -15.48 7.30
N ALA A 155 12.65 -14.88 7.45
CA ALA A 155 11.39 -15.62 7.48
C ALA A 155 10.96 -16.22 6.12
N CYS A 156 11.57 -15.82 5.00
CA CYS A 156 11.27 -16.42 3.69
C CYS A 156 12.03 -17.75 3.53
N PRO A 157 11.34 -18.91 3.45
CA PRO A 157 12.00 -20.23 3.42
C PRO A 157 12.83 -20.46 2.16
N VAL A 158 12.48 -19.79 1.06
CA VAL A 158 13.21 -19.85 -0.22
C VAL A 158 14.09 -18.63 -0.46
N ARG A 159 14.25 -17.75 0.55
CA ARG A 159 15.07 -16.53 0.47
C ARG A 159 14.80 -15.68 -0.77
N ALA A 160 13.54 -15.65 -1.22
CA ALA A 160 13.17 -14.94 -2.43
C ALA A 160 13.36 -13.42 -2.32
N LEU A 161 13.34 -12.87 -1.10
CA LEU A 161 13.45 -11.44 -0.85
C LEU A 161 14.78 -11.17 -0.15
N THR A 162 15.71 -10.53 -0.86
CA THR A 162 17.05 -10.22 -0.36
C THR A 162 17.35 -8.73 -0.55
N PRO A 163 18.43 -8.20 0.07
CA PRO A 163 18.91 -6.86 -0.23
C PRO A 163 19.26 -6.66 -1.72
N GLN A 164 19.59 -7.74 -2.44
CA GLN A 164 19.98 -7.70 -3.85
C GLN A 164 18.77 -7.67 -4.79
N GLY A 165 17.61 -8.22 -4.39
CA GLY A 165 16.43 -8.22 -5.24
C GLY A 165 15.32 -9.16 -4.78
N TYR A 166 14.33 -9.32 -5.66
CA TYR A 166 13.20 -10.23 -5.47
C TYR A 166 13.24 -11.34 -6.53
N ASP A 167 13.57 -12.56 -6.10
CA ASP A 167 13.43 -13.78 -6.91
C ASP A 167 11.96 -14.20 -6.99
N VAL A 168 11.24 -13.57 -7.93
CA VAL A 168 9.81 -13.82 -8.16
C VAL A 168 9.57 -15.27 -8.61
N ALA A 169 10.49 -15.85 -9.37
CA ALA A 169 10.35 -17.21 -9.88
C ALA A 169 10.40 -18.23 -8.73
N ALA A 170 11.40 -18.16 -7.86
CA ALA A 170 11.51 -19.02 -6.68
C ALA A 170 10.33 -18.82 -5.72
N CYS A 171 9.90 -17.56 -5.53
CA CYS A 171 8.73 -17.25 -4.71
C CYS A 171 7.46 -17.92 -5.24
N LYS A 172 7.16 -17.76 -6.54
CA LYS A 172 5.99 -18.37 -7.18
C LYS A 172 6.05 -19.89 -7.17
N ALA A 173 7.23 -20.48 -7.38
CA ALA A 173 7.43 -21.92 -7.28
C ALA A 173 7.09 -22.44 -5.87
N TYR A 174 7.63 -21.79 -4.82
CA TYR A 174 7.30 -22.13 -3.43
C TYR A 174 5.81 -21.99 -3.15
N ILE A 175 5.21 -20.85 -3.52
CA ILE A 175 3.79 -20.56 -3.28
C ILE A 175 2.89 -21.56 -4.00
N ARG A 176 3.29 -22.13 -5.15
CA ARG A 176 2.49 -23.15 -5.86
C ARG A 176 2.62 -24.56 -5.26
N SER A 177 3.67 -24.84 -4.50
CA SER A 177 3.86 -26.12 -3.79
C SER A 177 2.97 -26.27 -2.55
N ASP A 178 2.84 -27.47 -1.99
CA ASP A 178 2.11 -27.68 -0.74
C ASP A 178 2.72 -26.91 0.45
N ALA A 179 4.05 -26.82 0.52
CA ALA A 179 4.76 -26.02 1.53
C ALA A 179 4.40 -24.52 1.46
N GLY A 180 3.96 -24.04 0.29
CA GLY A 180 3.51 -22.68 0.05
C GLY A 180 2.11 -22.34 0.57
N ARG A 181 1.36 -23.30 1.12
CA ARG A 181 -0.04 -23.12 1.54
C ARG A 181 -0.22 -21.93 2.48
N ASP A 182 0.61 -21.81 3.52
CA ASP A 182 0.50 -20.70 4.47
C ASP A 182 0.70 -19.33 3.80
N CYS A 183 1.62 -19.23 2.83
CA CYS A 183 1.77 -18.01 2.04
C CYS A 183 0.53 -17.72 1.20
N ARG A 184 -0.13 -18.74 0.64
CA ARG A 184 -1.37 -18.56 -0.17
C ARG A 184 -2.55 -18.11 0.67
N GLU A 185 -2.73 -18.68 1.86
CA GLU A 185 -3.92 -18.50 2.68
C GLU A 185 -3.81 -17.30 3.64
N ASN A 186 -2.59 -16.97 4.07
CA ASN A 186 -2.37 -15.95 5.10
C ASN A 186 -1.45 -14.81 4.65
N GLY A 187 -0.86 -14.89 3.46
CA GLY A 187 0.07 -13.90 2.93
C GLY A 187 1.54 -14.21 3.19
N CYS A 188 2.41 -13.44 2.54
CA CYS A 188 3.87 -13.62 2.59
C CYS A 188 4.43 -13.69 4.03
N LEU A 189 5.14 -14.77 4.34
CA LEU A 189 5.82 -15.00 5.62
C LEU A 189 6.76 -13.86 6.02
N ALA A 190 7.55 -13.33 5.08
CA ALA A 190 8.47 -12.23 5.34
C ALA A 190 7.74 -10.95 5.77
N ARG A 191 6.61 -10.63 5.13
CA ARG A 191 5.77 -9.47 5.51
C ARG A 191 5.15 -9.67 6.89
N ARG A 192 4.59 -10.86 7.16
CA ARG A 192 4.00 -11.22 8.46
C ARG A 192 5.00 -11.25 9.61
N ALA A 193 6.27 -11.50 9.33
CA ALA A 193 7.32 -11.53 10.35
C ALA A 193 7.63 -10.13 10.93
N CYS A 194 7.40 -9.07 10.17
CA CYS A 194 7.61 -7.69 10.63
C CYS A 194 6.70 -7.37 11.84
N PRO A 195 7.26 -6.90 12.98
CA PRO A 195 6.48 -6.60 14.18
C PRO A 195 5.34 -5.60 13.94
N VAL A 196 5.58 -4.54 13.15
CA VAL A 196 4.55 -3.55 12.81
C VAL A 196 3.43 -4.17 11.97
N SER A 197 3.76 -5.11 11.08
CA SER A 197 2.76 -5.78 10.24
C SER A 197 1.78 -6.61 11.05
N LYS A 198 2.24 -7.17 12.20
CA LYS A 198 1.39 -7.96 13.10
C LYS A 198 0.32 -7.11 13.80
N THR A 199 0.57 -5.81 13.97
CA THR A 199 -0.36 -4.87 14.60
C THR A 199 -1.15 -4.03 13.59
N ALA A 200 -0.86 -4.17 12.29
CA ALA A 200 -1.45 -3.36 11.23
C ALA A 200 -2.91 -3.71 10.88
N GLY A 201 -3.50 -4.74 11.48
CA GLY A 201 -4.90 -5.12 11.25
C GLY A 201 -5.19 -5.80 9.90
N ARG A 202 -4.17 -6.09 9.08
CA ARG A 202 -4.35 -6.80 7.81
C ARG A 202 -4.96 -8.19 8.03
N LEU A 203 -6.15 -8.42 7.48
CA LEU A 203 -6.82 -9.72 7.56
C LEU A 203 -6.17 -10.75 6.63
N SER A 204 -6.17 -12.03 7.03
CA SER A 204 -5.62 -13.12 6.22
C SER A 204 -6.36 -13.27 4.89
N ALA A 205 -7.69 -13.15 4.89
CA ALA A 205 -8.51 -13.25 3.68
C ALA A 205 -8.14 -12.19 2.62
N GLN A 206 -7.84 -10.95 3.03
CA GLN A 206 -7.34 -9.92 2.12
C GLN A 206 -5.95 -10.27 1.58
N SER A 207 -5.07 -10.80 2.44
CA SER A 207 -3.75 -11.26 2.00
C SER A 207 -3.88 -12.40 1.00
N ALA A 208 -4.76 -13.37 1.24
CA ALA A 208 -5.05 -14.48 0.33
C ALA A 208 -5.53 -13.98 -1.04
N TYR A 209 -6.44 -13.00 -1.04
CA TYR A 209 -6.90 -12.35 -2.27
C TYR A 209 -5.71 -11.79 -3.07
N HIS A 210 -4.83 -10.99 -2.45
CA HIS A 210 -3.67 -10.45 -3.15
C HIS A 210 -2.70 -11.54 -3.64
N MET A 211 -2.52 -12.62 -2.87
CA MET A 211 -1.67 -13.73 -3.26
C MET A 211 -2.19 -14.46 -4.50
N GLN A 212 -3.51 -14.59 -4.66
CA GLN A 212 -4.10 -15.17 -5.87
C GLN A 212 -3.73 -14.36 -7.13
N TYR A 213 -3.78 -13.03 -7.07
CA TYR A 213 -3.37 -12.18 -8.18
C TYR A 213 -1.87 -12.25 -8.45
N PHE A 214 -1.05 -12.25 -7.40
CA PHE A 214 0.40 -12.39 -7.54
C PHE A 214 0.79 -13.70 -8.24
N ILE A 215 0.14 -14.82 -7.91
CA ILE A 215 0.39 -16.13 -8.52
C ILE A 215 -0.01 -16.15 -10.01
N LYS A 216 -1.06 -15.42 -10.38
CA LYS A 216 -1.58 -15.34 -11.77
C LYS A 216 -0.78 -14.40 -12.66
N GLY A 217 -0.21 -13.32 -12.12
CA GLY A 217 0.59 -12.37 -12.89
C GLY A 217 1.84 -12.99 -13.50
N SER A 218 2.36 -12.40 -14.58
CA SER A 218 3.66 -12.78 -15.16
C SER A 218 4.79 -12.64 -14.11
N PRO A 219 5.85 -13.48 -14.16
CA PRO A 219 7.03 -13.34 -13.33
C PRO A 219 7.59 -11.91 -13.32
#